data_AF-A0A2Z6R0L9-F1
#
_entry.id   AF-A0A2Z6R0L9-F1
#
_cell.length_a   1.000
_cell.length_b   1.000
_cell.length_c   1.000
_cell.angle_alpha   90.00
_cell.angle_beta   90.00
_cell.angle_gamma   90.00
#
_symmetry.space_group_name_H-M   'P 1'
#
loop_
_entity.id
_entity.type
_entity.pdbx_description
1 polymer ?
#
loop_
_entity_poly.entity_id
_entity_poly.type
_entity_poly.pdbx_seq_one_letter_code
_entity_poly.pdbx_strand_id
1 'polypeptide(L)'
;MDMTPPSSPLPITNKFKCMMCEKQFKLKRDLSHHKNIVRKYNETTEQEKIPDFLTDKFKEDIVYLIHKHLNKSLKNIDLQVISIACSRSLFQEIFKNYIHYSIKQTEVLKYIFRGSTGY
;
A
#
# COMPACT_ATOMS: atom_id res chain seq x y z
N MET A 1 9.46 -51.47 17.89
CA MET A 1 9.92 -50.08 18.09
C MET A 1 10.06 -49.49 16.69
N ASP A 2 9.03 -48.80 16.22
CA ASP A 2 8.99 -48.25 14.86
C ASP A 2 9.30 -46.75 14.97
N MET A 3 10.40 -46.33 14.35
CA MET A 3 10.89 -44.95 14.40
C MET A 3 10.58 -44.27 13.06
N THR A 4 9.35 -43.79 12.92
CA THR A 4 8.97 -42.93 11.80
C THR A 4 9.67 -41.58 11.96
N PRO A 5 10.43 -41.08 10.95
CA PRO A 5 11.07 -39.78 11.06
C PRO A 5 10.01 -38.67 11.10
N PRO A 6 10.23 -37.58 11.86
CA PRO A 6 9.32 -36.44 11.83
C PRO A 6 9.33 -35.81 10.44
N SER A 7 8.15 -35.67 9.86
CA SER A 7 7.93 -34.98 8.59
C SER A 7 8.34 -33.50 8.73
N SER A 8 9.47 -33.15 8.13
CA SER A 8 9.95 -31.77 8.02
C SER A 8 8.88 -30.87 7.38
N PRO A 9 8.62 -29.65 7.89
CA PRO A 9 7.69 -28.74 7.23
C PRO A 9 8.21 -28.38 5.85
N LEU A 10 7.44 -28.70 4.80
CA LEU A 10 7.73 -28.23 3.44
C LEU A 10 7.89 -26.70 3.45
N PRO A 11 8.92 -26.13 2.79
CA PRO A 11 9.07 -24.69 2.69
C PRO A 11 7.81 -24.12 2.04
N ILE A 12 7.11 -23.27 2.78
CA ILE A 12 5.92 -22.58 2.29
C ILE A 12 6.38 -21.56 1.25
N THR A 13 6.58 -22.01 0.01
CA THR A 13 6.77 -21.12 -1.13
C THR A 13 5.50 -20.30 -1.27
N ASN A 14 5.54 -19.01 -0.91
CA ASN A 14 4.44 -18.10 -1.20
C ASN A 14 4.32 -17.96 -2.72
N LYS A 15 3.46 -18.76 -3.35
CA LYS A 15 3.39 -18.91 -4.81
C LYS A 15 2.67 -17.76 -5.52
N PHE A 16 1.89 -16.94 -4.82
CA PHE A 16 1.01 -15.95 -5.46
C PHE A 16 1.40 -14.53 -5.06
N LYS A 17 1.72 -13.67 -6.03
CA LYS A 17 2.16 -12.28 -5.82
C LYS A 17 1.14 -11.30 -6.40
N CYS A 18 0.83 -10.22 -5.69
CA CYS A 18 0.13 -9.07 -6.27
C CYS A 18 1.12 -8.24 -7.10
N MET A 19 0.83 -7.98 -8.37
CA MET A 19 1.72 -7.20 -9.23
C MET A 19 1.77 -5.72 -8.87
N MET A 20 0.71 -5.19 -8.24
CA MET A 20 0.62 -3.76 -7.90
C MET A 20 1.45 -3.40 -6.66
N CYS A 21 1.55 -4.31 -5.68
CA CYS A 21 2.17 -4.02 -4.38
C CYS A 21 3.12 -5.08 -3.88
N GLU A 22 3.35 -6.08 -4.71
CA GLU A 22 4.30 -7.15 -4.46
C GLU A 22 4.00 -8.05 -3.26
N LYS A 23 2.84 -7.85 -2.60
CA LYS A 23 2.43 -8.68 -1.47
C LYS A 23 2.28 -10.13 -1.91
N GLN A 24 2.93 -11.01 -1.17
CA GLN A 24 2.90 -12.45 -1.41
C GLN A 24 1.81 -13.11 -0.57
N PHE A 25 1.20 -14.15 -1.14
CA PHE A 25 0.11 -14.92 -0.57
C PHE A 25 0.39 -16.41 -0.73
N LYS A 26 -0.02 -17.18 0.27
CA LYS A 26 0.07 -18.64 0.27
C LYS A 26 -0.97 -19.26 -0.66
N LEU A 27 -2.19 -18.69 -0.71
CA LEU A 27 -3.31 -19.21 -1.47
C LEU A 27 -3.78 -18.21 -2.54
N LYS A 28 -4.21 -18.74 -3.70
CA LYS A 28 -4.80 -17.95 -4.79
C LYS A 28 -6.05 -17.18 -4.35
N ARG A 29 -6.89 -17.79 -3.49
CA ARG A 29 -8.10 -17.15 -2.97
C ARG A 29 -7.80 -15.87 -2.19
N ASP A 30 -6.69 -15.85 -1.45
CA ASP A 30 -6.30 -14.70 -0.64
C ASP A 30 -5.81 -13.56 -1.53
N LEU A 31 -5.06 -13.89 -2.60
CA LEU A 31 -4.70 -12.93 -3.65
C LEU A 31 -5.95 -12.37 -4.35
N SER A 32 -6.91 -13.22 -4.70
CA SER A 32 -8.16 -12.78 -5.34
C SER A 32 -8.97 -11.87 -4.42
N HIS A 33 -9.08 -12.21 -3.13
CA HIS A 33 -9.76 -11.38 -2.14
C HIS A 33 -9.05 -10.02 -1.98
N HIS A 34 -7.72 -10.04 -1.90
CA HIS A 34 -6.91 -8.83 -1.89
C HIS A 34 -7.15 -7.94 -3.11
N LYS A 35 -7.15 -8.52 -4.33
CA LYS A 35 -7.44 -7.77 -5.56
C LYS A 35 -8.84 -7.15 -5.56
N ASN A 36 -9.84 -7.86 -5.06
CA ASN A 36 -11.20 -7.33 -4.93
C ASN A 36 -11.29 -6.17 -3.96
N ILE A 37 -10.58 -6.24 -2.82
CA ILE A 37 -10.49 -5.13 -1.87
C ILE A 37 -9.82 -3.92 -2.51
N VAL A 38 -8.66 -4.12 -3.14
CA VAL A 38 -7.93 -3.04 -3.85
C VAL A 38 -8.84 -2.41 -4.90
N ARG A 39 -9.47 -3.21 -5.77
CA ARG A 39 -10.41 -2.72 -6.78
C ARG A 39 -11.52 -1.87 -6.17
N LYS A 40 -12.19 -2.36 -5.13
CA LYS A 40 -13.29 -1.65 -4.45
C LYS A 40 -12.88 -0.25 -3.95
N TYR A 41 -11.64 -0.07 -3.53
CA TYR A 41 -11.17 1.23 -3.04
C TYR A 41 -10.62 2.15 -4.15
N ASN A 42 -10.32 1.59 -5.31
CA ASN A 42 -9.85 2.31 -6.49
C ASN A 42 -10.95 2.51 -7.56
N GLU A 43 -12.15 1.96 -7.35
CA GLU A 43 -13.35 2.31 -8.11
C GLU A 43 -13.70 3.77 -7.82
N THR A 44 -13.28 4.66 -8.71
CA THR A 44 -13.60 6.08 -8.68
C THR A 44 -15.07 6.25 -9.05
N THR A 45 -15.91 6.67 -8.11
CA THR A 45 -17.16 7.36 -8.45
C THR A 45 -16.79 8.66 -9.14
N GLU A 46 -17.52 9.05 -10.20
CA GLU A 46 -17.41 10.35 -10.90
C GLU A 46 -17.03 11.47 -9.91
N GLN A 47 -15.76 11.86 -9.91
CA GLN A 47 -15.22 12.92 -9.06
C GLN A 47 -15.07 14.17 -9.91
N GLU A 48 -15.44 15.33 -9.35
CA GLU A 48 -15.10 16.61 -9.96
C GLU A 48 -13.60 16.67 -10.23
N LYS A 49 -13.24 17.14 -11.44
CA LYS A 49 -11.85 17.23 -11.86
C LYS A 49 -11.09 18.14 -10.89
N ILE A 50 -10.14 17.57 -10.17
CA ILE A 50 -9.26 18.35 -9.28
C ILE A 50 -8.32 19.17 -10.18
N PRO A 51 -8.19 20.49 -9.94
CA PRO A 51 -7.21 21.31 -10.63
C PRO A 51 -5.77 20.78 -10.47
N ASP A 52 -5.02 20.76 -11.57
CA ASP A 52 -3.67 20.18 -11.61
C ASP A 52 -2.74 20.81 -10.56
N PHE A 53 -2.81 22.13 -10.38
CA PHE A 53 -2.00 22.87 -9.39
C PHE A 53 -2.19 22.38 -7.95
N LEU A 54 -3.37 21.85 -7.59
CA LEU A 54 -3.61 21.28 -6.27
C LEU A 54 -2.93 19.93 -6.13
N THR A 55 -2.95 19.12 -7.19
CA THR A 55 -2.29 17.81 -7.19
C THR A 55 -0.77 17.95 -7.15
N ASP A 56 -0.20 18.90 -7.90
CA ASP A 56 1.25 19.13 -7.91
C ASP A 56 1.76 19.67 -6.58
N LYS A 57 1.07 20.65 -6.00
CA LYS A 57 1.39 21.14 -4.66
C LYS A 57 1.36 20.01 -3.62
N PHE A 58 0.36 19.12 -3.71
CA PHE A 58 0.24 18.02 -2.76
C PHE A 58 1.34 16.97 -2.94
N LYS A 59 1.83 16.72 -4.17
CA LYS A 59 3.03 15.89 -4.41
C LYS A 59 4.27 16.51 -3.74
N GLU A 60 4.46 17.82 -3.89
CA GLU A 60 5.57 18.53 -3.25
C GLU A 60 5.53 18.41 -1.73
N ASP A 61 4.34 18.56 -1.13
CA ASP A 61 4.13 18.39 0.31
C ASP A 61 4.51 16.96 0.76
N ILE A 62 4.11 15.93 0.01
CA ILE A 62 4.47 14.53 0.29
C ILE A 62 5.98 14.33 0.23
N VAL A 63 6.64 14.80 -0.83
CA VAL A 63 8.09 14.70 -1.02
C VAL A 63 8.85 15.40 0.11
N TYR A 64 8.43 16.62 0.46
CA TYR A 64 9.00 17.36 1.58
C TYR A 64 8.88 16.60 2.89
N LEU A 65 7.70 16.03 3.19
CA LEU A 65 7.50 15.24 4.40
C LEU A 65 8.36 13.97 4.43
N ILE A 66 8.49 13.29 3.30
CA ILE A 66 9.36 12.11 3.15
C ILE A 66 10.81 12.50 3.46
N HIS A 67 11.36 13.51 2.80
CA HIS A 67 12.74 13.94 3.04
C HIS A 67 12.97 14.40 4.48
N LYS A 68 12.03 15.17 5.04
CA LYS A 68 12.09 15.62 6.44
C LYS A 68 12.08 14.46 7.43
N HIS A 69 11.35 13.39 7.14
CA HIS A 69 11.24 12.23 8.02
C HIS A 69 12.43 11.28 7.87
N LEU A 70 12.86 11.00 6.63
CA LEU A 70 14.04 10.17 6.34
C LEU A 70 15.32 10.76 6.93
N ASN A 71 15.50 12.08 6.88
CA ASN A 71 16.68 12.76 7.46
C ASN A 71 16.75 12.61 8.99
N LYS A 72 15.64 12.32 9.67
CA LYS A 72 15.61 12.12 11.13
C LYS A 72 15.75 10.65 11.54
N SER A 73 15.45 9.71 10.64
CA SER A 73 15.26 8.29 10.98
C SER A 73 16.35 7.35 10.42
N LEU A 74 17.58 7.83 10.20
CA LEU A 74 18.74 7.01 9.79
C LEU A 74 19.00 5.77 10.68
N LYS A 75 18.39 5.69 11.86
CA LYS A 75 18.54 4.57 12.82
C LYS A 75 17.48 3.47 12.71
N ASN A 76 16.39 3.64 11.95
CA ASN A 76 15.34 2.63 11.81
C ASN A 76 15.13 2.27 10.33
N ILE A 77 15.61 1.07 9.96
CA ILE A 77 15.48 0.45 8.63
C ILE A 77 14.06 -0.14 8.40
N ASP A 78 13.19 -0.05 9.39
CA ASP A 78 11.82 -0.55 9.34
C ASP A 78 10.82 0.42 8.68
N LEU A 79 9.58 -0.05 8.49
CA LEU A 79 8.43 0.69 7.97
C LEU A 79 8.27 2.07 8.63
N GLN A 80 8.53 3.13 7.87
CA GLN A 80 8.26 4.51 8.29
C GLN A 80 6.84 4.93 7.87
N VAL A 81 6.15 5.65 8.76
CA VAL A 81 4.77 6.11 8.53
C VAL A 81 4.75 7.63 8.59
N ILE A 82 4.18 8.25 7.55
CA ILE A 82 3.97 9.69 7.46
C ILE A 82 2.47 9.93 7.40
N SER A 83 2.01 10.88 8.21
CA SER A 83 0.61 11.30 8.25
C SER A 83 0.48 12.70 7.66
N ILE A 84 -0.49 12.88 6.75
CA ILE A 84 -0.82 14.17 6.15
C ILE A 84 -2.34 14.34 6.13
N ALA A 85 -2.81 15.52 6.54
CA ALA A 85 -4.21 15.88 6.41
C ALA A 85 -4.48 16.31 4.97
N CYS A 86 -5.44 15.68 4.30
CA CYS A 86 -5.81 15.99 2.92
C CYS A 86 -7.26 15.58 2.65
N SER A 87 -7.84 16.11 1.58
CA SER A 87 -9.14 15.62 1.11
C SER A 87 -8.98 14.21 0.53
N ARG A 88 -10.00 13.37 0.71
CA ARG A 88 -10.02 12.02 0.18
C ARG A 88 -9.89 11.98 -1.34
N SER A 89 -10.50 12.93 -2.05
CA SER A 89 -10.41 13.04 -3.51
C SER A 89 -8.98 13.36 -3.97
N LEU A 90 -8.29 14.28 -3.29
CA LEU A 90 -6.91 14.63 -3.59
C LEU A 90 -5.95 13.46 -3.34
N PHE A 91 -6.14 12.74 -2.24
CA PHE A 91 -5.40 11.51 -1.96
C PHE A 91 -5.67 10.44 -3.02
N GLN A 92 -6.93 10.24 -3.39
CA GLN A 92 -7.30 9.28 -4.42
C GLN A 92 -6.70 9.63 -5.77
N GLU A 93 -6.68 10.92 -6.15
CA GLU A 93 -6.11 11.42 -7.41
C GLU A 93 -4.62 11.11 -7.56
N ILE A 94 -3.83 11.34 -6.50
CA ILE A 94 -2.39 11.04 -6.52
C ILE A 94 -2.13 9.54 -6.51
N PHE A 95 -2.81 8.81 -5.62
CA PHE A 95 -2.48 7.41 -5.33
C PHE A 95 -3.35 6.41 -6.08
N LYS A 96 -4.03 6.85 -7.15
CA LYS A 96 -4.92 6.01 -7.99
C LYS A 96 -4.27 4.66 -8.27
N ASN A 97 -5.03 3.57 -8.11
CA ASN A 97 -4.63 2.18 -8.35
C ASN A 97 -3.69 1.54 -7.32
N TYR A 98 -3.29 2.27 -6.28
CA TYR A 98 -2.34 1.80 -5.27
C TYR A 98 -2.87 1.92 -3.83
N ILE A 99 -4.16 2.25 -3.66
CA ILE A 99 -4.79 2.30 -2.33
C ILE A 99 -5.02 0.88 -1.82
N HIS A 100 -4.38 0.55 -0.68
CA HIS A 100 -4.38 -0.80 -0.12
C HIS A 100 -5.47 -1.05 0.92
N TYR A 101 -5.86 -0.01 1.64
CA TYR A 101 -6.80 -0.12 2.74
C TYR A 101 -7.46 1.23 3.04
N SER A 102 -8.77 1.23 3.29
CA SER A 102 -9.52 2.38 3.79
C SER A 102 -10.39 1.92 4.97
N ILE A 103 -10.14 2.52 6.13
CA ILE A 103 -10.99 2.35 7.32
C ILE A 103 -12.11 3.37 7.20
N LYS A 104 -13.32 2.90 6.90
CA LYS A 104 -14.48 3.78 6.75
C LYS A 104 -14.86 4.51 8.05
N GLN A 105 -14.49 3.99 9.21
CA GLN A 105 -14.85 4.57 10.52
C GLN A 105 -13.93 5.72 10.97
N THR A 106 -12.73 5.87 10.41
CA THR A 106 -11.73 6.87 10.87
C THR A 106 -11.31 7.85 9.78
N GLU A 107 -11.84 7.75 8.56
CA GLU A 107 -11.42 8.51 7.37
C GLU A 107 -9.93 8.35 7.00
N VAL A 108 -9.21 7.43 7.64
CA VAL A 108 -7.79 7.19 7.37
C VAL A 108 -7.62 6.31 6.13
N LEU A 109 -6.89 6.83 5.16
CA LEU A 109 -6.45 6.11 3.96
C LEU A 109 -5.02 5.63 4.18
N LYS A 110 -4.75 4.34 3.93
CA LYS A 110 -3.40 3.78 4.04
C LYS A 110 -2.86 3.36 2.68
N TYR A 111 -1.74 3.95 2.34
CA TYR A 111 -0.92 3.62 1.18
C TYR A 111 0.33 2.86 1.64
N ILE A 112 0.81 1.90 0.83
CA ILE A 112 2.04 1.15 1.11
C ILE A 112 2.92 1.21 -0.13
N PHE A 113 4.05 1.89 0.00
CA PHE A 113 5.09 1.96 -1.02
C PHE A 113 6.12 0.84 -0.83
N ARG A 114 6.59 0.21 -1.90
CA ARG A 114 7.76 -0.66 -1.90
C ARG A 114 8.63 -0.39 -3.13
N GLY A 115 9.70 0.38 -2.96
CA GLY A 115 10.81 0.48 -3.92
C GLY A 115 10.55 1.28 -5.19
N SER A 116 11.63 1.48 -5.96
CA SER A 116 11.97 2.56 -6.92
C SER A 116 11.00 2.91 -8.06
N THR A 117 9.78 2.38 -8.08
CA THR A 117 8.85 2.51 -9.22
C THR A 117 7.58 3.29 -8.92
N GLY A 118 7.32 3.70 -7.68
CA GLY A 118 6.21 4.60 -7.39
C GLY A 118 6.67 6.06 -7.40
N TYR A 119 5.86 6.91 -8.03
CA TYR A 119 5.93 8.36 -7.86
C TYR A 119 5.30 8.77 -6.52
#